data_AF-A0A7X4AHY6-F1
#
_entry.id   AF-A0A7X4AHY6-F1
#
_cell.length_a   1.000
_cell.length_b   1.000
_cell.length_c   1.000
_cell.angle_alpha   90.00
_cell.angle_beta   90.00
_cell.angle_gamma   90.00
#
_symmetry.space_group_name_H-M   'P 1'
#
loop_
_entity.id
_entity.type
_entity.pdbx_description
1 polymer ?
#
loop_
_entity_poly.entity_id
_entity_poly.type
_entity_poly.pdbx_seq_one_letter_code
_entity_poly.pdbx_strand_id
1 'polypeptide(L)'
;MSGFRARARSEIEAGPPAATLSPILRKLVDDSRDQLAAASPSDARARAERARAYAVDHLDELHEQLRESCARQGIGYHRAATEEEATALVLGLLGDARRIAKSKSMVAEEVGLTHALRTRGREVLETDIGEYIVDIEGRGPSHITAPALHLNRARIRDLLAGAGADVPDDDPVRLSRAVRDVVADFFADVDAGITGANAVVANSGRIVIVENEGNVSLGVSRPRLHIAITGLEKVVADEEAALAVLQVLAPSATAQPLTAYTHFLGAPGEGQERHLVVVDNGRSDILADERYRDVLRCIRCGACMNACPVYTAAGGLAYGSPYMGPIGAVVSPLLWRDGRHADLPSASSLCGRCSEVCPVGIPLHRMLLDLRAAGAENGPSVIERMTWKSWMAAFAGPQGRVSSWLARLGLRAGGALPGLPVADPRPIPAAEPSRDPDMLIPLHTIEPEPEPAPPPVPEDVVAHFRERAAVVGGEVTGTAEAREGDRRVRATAAVASTGSVLLTGDAAARAPLMDARRIVVEVDEGTVVRYPQELAPALAAAGDALILTGASRTADIEKRIVRGIHGPETLVIEVAGAE
;
A
#
# COMPACT_ATOMS: atom_id res chain seq x y z
N MET A 1 -8.04 -22.92 -13.88
CA MET A 1 -8.49 -21.64 -13.27
C MET A 1 -9.13 -20.78 -14.36
N SER A 2 -10.21 -20.06 -14.08
CA SER A 2 -10.77 -19.07 -15.01
C SER A 2 -9.75 -17.94 -15.20
N GLY A 3 -9.52 -17.45 -16.43
CA GLY A 3 -8.59 -16.34 -16.67
C GLY A 3 -9.16 -14.96 -16.28
N PHE A 4 -8.32 -13.93 -16.27
CA PHE A 4 -8.63 -12.57 -15.83
C PHE A 4 -9.91 -12.03 -16.46
N ARG A 5 -10.09 -12.21 -17.78
CA ARG A 5 -11.29 -11.73 -18.48
C ARG A 5 -12.59 -12.36 -17.95
N ALA A 6 -12.54 -13.63 -17.58
CA ALA A 6 -13.70 -14.33 -17.02
C ALA A 6 -13.98 -13.88 -15.58
N ARG A 7 -12.93 -13.72 -14.76
CA ARG A 7 -13.05 -13.17 -13.40
C ARG A 7 -13.58 -11.74 -13.43
N ALA A 8 -13.01 -10.87 -14.27
CA ALA A 8 -13.44 -9.49 -14.48
C ALA A 8 -14.90 -9.41 -14.95
N ARG A 9 -15.33 -10.28 -15.87
CA ARG A 9 -16.75 -10.34 -16.26
C ARG A 9 -17.64 -10.66 -15.07
N SER A 10 -17.29 -11.69 -14.29
CA SER A 10 -18.04 -12.09 -13.09
C SER A 10 -18.16 -10.95 -12.09
N GLU A 11 -17.07 -10.23 -11.81
CA GLU A 11 -17.09 -9.09 -10.88
C GLU A 11 -17.93 -7.92 -11.42
N ILE A 12 -17.85 -7.64 -12.72
CA ILE A 12 -18.66 -6.58 -13.36
C ILE A 12 -20.15 -6.93 -13.33
N GLU A 13 -20.51 -8.18 -13.59
CA GLU A 13 -21.90 -8.68 -13.58
C GLU A 13 -22.49 -8.73 -12.17
N ALA A 14 -21.69 -9.03 -11.14
CA ALA A 14 -22.12 -9.06 -9.75
C ALA A 14 -22.50 -7.67 -9.19
N GLY A 15 -21.99 -6.60 -9.81
CA GLY A 15 -22.34 -5.21 -9.51
C GLY A 15 -21.23 -4.29 -10.00
N PRO A 16 -21.52 -3.20 -10.74
CA PRO A 16 -20.51 -2.48 -11.51
C PRO A 16 -19.50 -1.79 -10.58
N PRO A 17 -18.26 -2.31 -10.43
CA PRO A 17 -17.25 -1.71 -9.56
C PRO A 17 -16.94 -0.29 -10.03
N ALA A 18 -17.01 -0.07 -11.36
CA ALA A 18 -16.75 1.20 -12.00
C ALA A 18 -17.61 2.37 -11.49
N ALA A 19 -18.90 2.15 -11.21
CA ALA A 19 -19.82 3.24 -10.85
C ALA A 19 -19.48 3.85 -9.48
N THR A 20 -19.04 3.01 -8.54
CA THR A 20 -18.66 3.42 -7.19
C THR A 20 -17.18 3.79 -7.11
N LEU A 21 -16.30 2.97 -7.70
CA LEU A 21 -14.85 3.12 -7.53
C LEU A 21 -14.26 4.25 -8.37
N SER A 22 -14.73 4.46 -9.60
CA SER A 22 -14.09 5.42 -10.50
C SER A 22 -14.11 6.86 -9.98
N PRO A 23 -15.23 7.39 -9.43
CA PRO A 23 -15.25 8.74 -8.86
C PRO A 23 -14.33 8.86 -7.63
N ILE A 24 -14.36 7.87 -6.73
CA ILE A 24 -13.56 7.85 -5.49
C ILE A 24 -12.07 7.84 -5.82
N LEU A 25 -11.65 6.93 -6.70
CA LEU A 25 -10.24 6.77 -7.06
C LEU A 25 -9.72 7.93 -7.91
N ARG A 26 -10.55 8.51 -8.79
CA ARG A 26 -10.17 9.73 -9.52
C ARG A 26 -9.91 10.89 -8.57
N LYS A 27 -10.85 11.14 -7.64
CA LYS A 27 -10.65 12.17 -6.60
C LYS A 27 -9.40 11.88 -5.78
N LEU A 28 -9.16 10.62 -5.40
CA LEU A 28 -7.98 10.24 -4.64
C LEU A 28 -6.68 10.50 -5.40
N VAL A 29 -6.62 10.30 -6.72
CA VAL A 29 -5.45 10.63 -7.55
C VAL A 29 -5.17 12.13 -7.51
N ASP A 30 -6.20 12.97 -7.65
CA ASP A 30 -6.05 14.42 -7.58
C ASP A 30 -5.65 14.88 -6.16
N ASP A 31 -6.34 14.39 -5.13
CA ASP A 31 -6.01 14.65 -3.72
C ASP A 31 -4.56 14.23 -3.39
N SER A 32 -4.07 13.12 -3.96
CA SER A 32 -2.70 12.63 -3.74
C SER A 32 -1.66 13.53 -4.39
N ARG A 33 -1.94 14.08 -5.57
CA ARG A 33 -1.08 15.07 -6.24
C ARG A 33 -0.96 16.32 -5.37
N ASP A 34 -2.10 16.85 -4.92
CA ASP A 34 -2.16 18.05 -4.09
C ASP A 34 -1.46 17.83 -2.73
N GLN A 35 -1.64 16.65 -2.12
CA GLN A 35 -1.01 16.35 -0.84
C GLN A 35 0.50 16.13 -0.95
N LEU A 36 0.99 15.50 -2.03
CA LEU A 36 2.42 15.41 -2.32
C LEU A 36 3.02 16.81 -2.47
N ALA A 37 2.35 17.68 -3.23
CA ALA A 37 2.76 19.06 -3.38
C ALA A 37 2.80 19.80 -2.03
N ALA A 38 1.78 19.65 -1.19
CA ALA A 38 1.68 20.40 0.07
C ALA A 38 2.64 19.91 1.17
N ALA A 39 2.87 18.60 1.29
CA ALA A 39 3.62 18.03 2.43
C ALA A 39 5.06 17.64 2.12
N SER A 40 5.47 17.64 0.85
CA SER A 40 6.80 17.17 0.44
C SER A 40 7.54 18.24 -0.36
N PRO A 41 8.88 18.33 -0.21
CA PRO A 41 9.67 19.16 -1.10
C PRO A 41 9.62 18.59 -2.53
N SER A 42 9.93 19.45 -3.52
CA SER A 42 9.87 19.11 -4.94
C SER A 42 10.71 17.88 -5.34
N ASP A 43 11.79 17.61 -4.62
CA ASP A 43 12.71 16.49 -4.89
C ASP A 43 12.32 15.18 -4.18
N ALA A 44 11.22 15.13 -3.43
CA ALA A 44 10.87 13.99 -2.57
C ALA A 44 10.73 12.67 -3.34
N ARG A 45 10.11 12.70 -4.53
CA ARG A 45 10.02 11.53 -5.42
C ARG A 45 11.41 11.04 -5.83
N ALA A 46 12.29 11.96 -6.21
CA ALA A 46 13.65 11.63 -6.62
C ALA A 46 14.48 11.05 -5.47
N ARG A 47 14.31 11.56 -4.23
CA ARG A 47 14.94 10.98 -3.04
C ARG A 47 14.41 9.58 -2.73
N ALA A 48 13.11 9.37 -2.78
CA ALA A 48 12.50 8.06 -2.56
C ALA A 48 12.94 7.04 -3.64
N GLU A 49 12.98 7.46 -4.90
CA GLU A 49 13.49 6.63 -6.00
C GLU A 49 14.94 6.25 -5.79
N ARG A 50 15.84 7.20 -5.49
CA ARG A 50 17.25 6.93 -5.20
C ARG A 50 17.43 5.98 -4.01
N ALA A 51 16.69 6.19 -2.93
CA ALA A 51 16.72 5.34 -1.75
C ALA A 51 16.34 3.89 -2.08
N ARG A 52 15.29 3.69 -2.87
CA ARG A 52 14.82 2.35 -3.27
C ARG A 52 15.71 1.72 -4.34
N ALA A 53 16.24 2.49 -5.29
CA ALA A 53 17.18 2.03 -6.29
C ALA A 53 18.47 1.53 -5.63
N TYR A 54 19.07 2.35 -4.75
CA TYR A 54 20.24 1.98 -3.96
C TYR A 54 20.02 0.68 -3.19
N ALA A 55 18.85 0.54 -2.54
CA ALA A 55 18.53 -0.66 -1.77
C ALA A 55 18.41 -1.92 -2.63
N VAL A 56 17.85 -1.81 -3.84
CA VAL A 56 17.78 -2.93 -4.79
C VAL A 56 19.18 -3.27 -5.33
N ASP A 57 20.01 -2.27 -5.60
CA ASP A 57 21.36 -2.46 -6.15
C ASP A 57 22.34 -3.08 -5.15
N HIS A 58 22.14 -2.87 -3.85
CA HIS A 58 23.01 -3.34 -2.76
C HIS A 58 22.28 -4.31 -1.83
N LEU A 59 21.28 -5.04 -2.35
CA LEU A 59 20.34 -5.80 -1.52
C LEU A 59 21.02 -6.79 -0.58
N ASP A 60 22.00 -7.55 -1.07
CA ASP A 60 22.73 -8.55 -0.28
C ASP A 60 23.58 -7.91 0.82
N GLU A 61 24.30 -6.84 0.51
CA GLU A 61 25.13 -6.08 1.47
C GLU A 61 24.27 -5.49 2.58
N LEU A 62 23.12 -4.90 2.23
CA LEU A 62 22.18 -4.34 3.19
C LEU A 62 21.56 -5.41 4.08
N HIS A 63 21.30 -6.61 3.58
CA HIS A 63 20.80 -7.72 4.41
C HIS A 63 21.86 -8.27 5.35
N GLU A 64 23.13 -8.28 4.95
CA GLU A 64 24.23 -8.65 5.85
C GLU A 64 24.39 -7.62 6.97
N GLN A 65 24.38 -6.33 6.63
CA GLN A 65 24.38 -5.25 7.63
C GLN A 65 23.16 -5.34 8.54
N LEU A 66 21.97 -5.60 7.98
CA LEU A 66 20.73 -5.74 8.72
C LEU A 66 20.80 -6.90 9.72
N ARG A 67 21.36 -8.04 9.33
CA ARG A 67 21.54 -9.21 10.20
C ARG A 67 22.39 -8.86 11.43
N GLU A 68 23.50 -8.14 11.23
CA GLU A 68 24.35 -7.66 12.32
C GLU A 68 23.62 -6.65 13.22
N SER A 69 22.88 -5.72 12.62
CA SER A 69 22.11 -4.72 13.36
C SER A 69 20.99 -5.34 14.19
N CYS A 70 20.24 -6.30 13.64
CA CYS A 70 19.24 -7.07 14.37
C CYS A 70 19.88 -7.80 15.55
N ALA A 71 21.03 -8.44 15.36
CA ALA A 71 21.75 -9.10 16.45
C ALA A 71 22.13 -8.12 17.59
N ARG A 72 22.61 -6.92 17.25
CA ARG A 72 22.90 -5.86 18.25
C ARG A 72 21.65 -5.40 19.01
N GLN A 73 20.49 -5.39 18.36
CA GLN A 73 19.20 -5.00 18.95
C GLN A 73 18.51 -6.15 19.71
N GLY A 74 19.06 -7.37 19.70
CA GLY A 74 18.38 -8.55 20.24
C GLY A 74 17.14 -8.97 19.44
N ILE A 75 17.08 -8.62 18.15
CA ILE A 75 16.02 -9.03 17.23
C ILE A 75 16.49 -10.29 16.49
N GLY A 76 15.71 -11.36 16.52
CA GLY A 76 16.03 -12.57 15.76
C GLY A 76 15.78 -12.38 14.27
N TYR A 77 16.83 -12.43 13.46
CA TYR A 77 16.75 -12.33 12.00
C TYR A 77 16.65 -13.71 11.35
N HIS A 78 15.63 -13.91 10.53
CA HIS A 78 15.35 -15.17 9.83
C HIS A 78 15.10 -14.93 8.35
N ARG A 79 15.52 -15.86 7.50
CA ARG A 79 15.27 -15.84 6.06
C ARG A 79 14.56 -17.11 5.61
N ALA A 80 13.61 -16.95 4.70
CA ALA A 80 12.88 -18.01 4.04
C ALA A 80 13.01 -17.87 2.53
N ALA A 81 13.39 -18.94 1.84
CA ALA A 81 13.47 -18.96 0.38
C ALA A 81 12.07 -19.12 -0.25
N THR A 82 11.19 -19.89 0.38
CA THR A 82 9.86 -20.24 -0.15
C THR A 82 8.72 -19.97 0.83
N GLU A 83 7.48 -20.10 0.33
CA GLU A 83 6.24 -19.98 1.12
C GLU A 83 6.16 -21.03 2.24
N GLU A 84 6.57 -22.26 1.95
CA GLU A 84 6.59 -23.37 2.89
C GLU A 84 7.61 -23.13 4.00
N GLU A 85 8.80 -22.66 3.65
CA GLU A 85 9.84 -22.31 4.62
C GLU A 85 9.40 -21.15 5.51
N ALA A 86 8.81 -20.09 4.92
CA ALA A 86 8.32 -18.94 5.68
C ALA A 86 7.25 -19.36 6.69
N THR A 87 6.30 -20.19 6.24
CA THR A 87 5.23 -20.73 7.08
C THR A 87 5.79 -21.63 8.19
N ALA A 88 6.73 -22.51 7.87
CA ALA A 88 7.36 -23.41 8.84
C ALA A 88 8.17 -22.64 9.90
N LEU A 89 8.91 -21.61 9.49
CA LEU A 89 9.66 -20.74 10.38
C LEU A 89 8.75 -19.99 11.34
N VAL A 90 7.70 -19.34 10.83
CA VAL A 90 6.75 -18.62 11.69
C VAL A 90 6.08 -19.58 12.69
N LEU A 91 5.66 -20.77 12.24
CA LEU A 91 5.11 -21.80 13.13
C LEU A 91 6.10 -22.25 14.22
N GLY A 92 7.37 -22.40 13.86
CA GLY A 92 8.43 -22.75 14.81
C GLY A 92 8.65 -21.67 15.86
N LEU A 93 8.66 -20.40 15.44
CA LEU A 93 8.79 -19.25 16.34
C LEU A 93 7.58 -19.09 17.27
N LEU A 94 6.37 -19.36 16.77
CA LEU A 94 5.16 -19.29 17.57
C LEU A 94 5.12 -20.36 18.68
N GLY A 95 5.80 -21.50 18.51
CA GLY A 95 5.83 -22.57 19.50
C GLY A 95 4.44 -23.00 19.93
N ASP A 96 4.10 -22.82 21.20
CA ASP A 96 2.78 -23.18 21.76
C ASP A 96 1.74 -22.06 21.70
N ALA A 97 2.08 -20.85 21.24
CA ALA A 97 1.15 -19.71 21.14
C ALA A 97 -0.13 -20.09 20.37
N ARG A 98 -1.31 -19.86 20.96
CA ARG A 98 -2.60 -20.25 20.38
C ARG A 98 -3.38 -19.06 19.83
N ARG A 99 -3.37 -17.93 20.53
CA ARG A 99 -4.10 -16.70 20.17
C ARG A 99 -3.15 -15.70 19.52
N ILE A 100 -3.34 -15.48 18.23
CA ILE A 100 -2.40 -14.73 17.39
C ILE A 100 -3.12 -13.53 16.79
N ALA A 101 -2.70 -12.32 17.17
CA ALA A 101 -3.17 -11.08 16.58
C ALA A 101 -2.32 -10.79 15.35
N LYS A 102 -2.94 -10.74 14.17
CA LYS A 102 -2.24 -10.44 12.91
C LYS A 102 -2.70 -9.09 12.38
N SER A 103 -1.75 -8.16 12.18
CA SER A 103 -2.03 -6.96 11.41
C SER A 103 -1.98 -7.28 9.91
N LYS A 104 -2.50 -6.35 9.10
CA LYS A 104 -2.37 -6.42 7.65
C LYS A 104 -0.93 -6.69 7.20
N SER A 105 -0.74 -7.70 6.36
CA SER A 105 0.55 -7.99 5.70
C SER A 105 0.35 -8.71 4.37
N MET A 106 0.76 -8.05 3.28
CA MET A 106 0.69 -8.63 1.93
C MET A 106 1.57 -9.87 1.78
N VAL A 107 2.69 -9.95 2.52
CA VAL A 107 3.61 -11.10 2.45
C VAL A 107 3.07 -12.27 3.26
N ALA A 108 2.33 -12.01 4.35
CA ALA A 108 1.62 -13.06 5.05
C ALA A 108 0.50 -13.67 4.18
N GLU A 109 -0.21 -12.84 3.39
CA GLU A 109 -1.17 -13.33 2.39
C GLU A 109 -0.48 -14.08 1.24
N GLU A 110 0.66 -13.59 0.77
CA GLU A 110 1.48 -14.22 -0.28
C GLU A 110 1.81 -15.66 0.07
N VAL A 111 2.28 -15.92 1.30
CA VAL A 111 2.67 -17.27 1.73
C VAL A 111 1.51 -18.08 2.33
N GLY A 112 0.28 -17.56 2.30
CA GLY A 112 -0.90 -18.24 2.86
C GLY A 112 -0.87 -18.46 4.37
N LEU A 113 -0.20 -17.56 5.11
CA LEU A 113 0.12 -17.74 6.53
C LEU A 113 -1.13 -17.95 7.40
N THR A 114 -2.16 -17.11 7.27
CA THR A 114 -3.39 -17.21 8.07
C THR A 114 -4.06 -18.57 7.91
N HIS A 115 -4.14 -19.07 6.68
CA HIS A 115 -4.68 -20.41 6.40
C HIS A 115 -3.83 -21.51 7.04
N ALA A 116 -2.50 -21.43 6.92
CA ALA A 116 -1.59 -22.43 7.48
C ALA A 116 -1.58 -22.47 9.02
N LEU A 117 -1.80 -21.33 9.67
CA LEU A 117 -1.94 -21.23 11.13
C LEU A 117 -3.28 -21.83 11.59
N ARG A 118 -4.39 -21.46 10.95
CA ARG A 118 -5.74 -21.96 11.30
C ARG A 118 -5.88 -23.47 11.11
N THR A 119 -5.33 -24.02 10.03
CA THR A 119 -5.32 -25.48 9.78
C THR A 119 -4.53 -26.26 10.84
N ARG A 120 -3.67 -25.59 11.62
CA ARG A 120 -2.95 -26.15 12.77
C ARG A 120 -3.61 -25.80 14.11
N GLY A 121 -4.86 -25.37 14.10
CA GLY A 121 -5.65 -25.11 15.30
C GLY A 121 -5.28 -23.83 16.04
N ARG A 122 -4.58 -22.89 15.40
CA ARG A 122 -4.31 -21.56 15.97
C ARG A 122 -5.53 -20.65 15.75
N GLU A 123 -5.85 -19.87 16.76
CA GLU A 123 -6.85 -18.81 16.68
C GLU A 123 -6.16 -17.56 16.17
N VAL A 124 -6.40 -17.21 14.89
CA VAL A 124 -5.81 -16.04 14.24
C VAL A 124 -6.89 -15.01 13.97
N LEU A 125 -6.70 -13.81 14.50
CA LEU A 125 -7.57 -12.66 14.26
C LEU A 125 -6.83 -11.60 13.44
N GLU A 126 -7.40 -11.20 12.31
CA GLU A 126 -6.97 -9.98 11.61
C GLU A 126 -7.41 -8.76 12.41
N THR A 127 -6.47 -7.88 12.73
CA THR A 127 -6.73 -6.73 13.63
C THR A 127 -7.02 -5.43 12.89
N ASP A 128 -6.78 -5.38 11.59
CA ASP A 128 -7.18 -4.27 10.72
C ASP A 128 -8.67 -4.43 10.38
N ILE A 129 -9.48 -3.38 10.55
CA ILE A 129 -10.93 -3.48 10.33
C ILE A 129 -11.26 -4.00 8.93
N GLY A 130 -10.54 -3.50 7.91
CA GLY A 130 -10.75 -3.90 6.53
C GLY A 130 -10.40 -5.37 6.30
N GLU A 131 -9.26 -5.82 6.81
CA GLU A 131 -8.83 -7.22 6.70
C GLU A 131 -9.77 -8.18 7.46
N TYR A 132 -10.24 -7.80 8.65
CA TYR A 132 -11.22 -8.58 9.41
C TYR A 132 -12.53 -8.80 8.63
N ILE A 133 -13.05 -7.74 7.99
CA ILE A 133 -14.28 -7.81 7.20
C ILE A 133 -14.11 -8.77 6.00
N VAL A 134 -13.00 -8.67 5.27
CA VAL A 134 -12.77 -9.54 4.09
C VAL A 134 -12.39 -10.97 4.47
N ASP A 135 -11.84 -11.17 5.67
CA ASP A 135 -11.60 -12.49 6.23
C ASP A 135 -12.90 -13.21 6.56
N ILE A 136 -13.89 -12.52 7.14
CA ILE A 136 -15.26 -13.05 7.31
C ILE A 136 -15.91 -13.36 5.96
N GLU A 137 -15.73 -12.49 4.96
CA GLU A 137 -16.28 -12.70 3.62
C GLU A 137 -15.65 -13.91 2.90
N GLY A 138 -14.36 -14.17 3.14
CA GLY A 138 -13.62 -15.29 2.54
C GLY A 138 -13.24 -15.09 1.07
N ARG A 139 -13.33 -13.87 0.54
CA ARG A 139 -12.94 -13.53 -0.86
C ARG A 139 -11.58 -12.84 -0.98
N GLY A 140 -11.00 -12.43 0.15
CA GLY A 140 -9.73 -11.74 0.22
C GLY A 140 -9.81 -10.24 -0.08
N PRO A 141 -8.70 -9.50 0.06
CA PRO A 141 -8.69 -8.06 -0.10
C PRO A 141 -8.89 -7.65 -1.55
N SER A 142 -9.56 -6.52 -1.76
CA SER A 142 -9.78 -5.91 -3.07
C SER A 142 -8.86 -4.72 -3.38
N HIS A 143 -8.19 -4.13 -2.37
CA HIS A 143 -7.23 -3.02 -2.55
C HIS A 143 -6.12 -3.08 -1.49
N ILE A 144 -4.92 -2.62 -1.85
CA ILE A 144 -3.74 -2.68 -0.96
C ILE A 144 -3.91 -1.79 0.28
N THR A 145 -4.58 -0.66 0.22
CA THR A 145 -4.81 0.21 1.41
C THR A 145 -6.25 0.21 1.91
N ALA A 146 -7.17 -0.45 1.21
CA ALA A 146 -8.59 -0.47 1.54
C ALA A 146 -9.18 -1.87 1.23
N PRO A 147 -8.87 -2.89 2.04
CA PRO A 147 -9.20 -4.29 1.74
C PRO A 147 -10.65 -4.51 1.30
N ALA A 148 -11.59 -3.94 2.05
CA ALA A 148 -13.03 -4.06 1.86
C ALA A 148 -13.62 -3.04 0.85
N LEU A 149 -12.81 -2.41 -0.01
CA LEU A 149 -13.26 -1.35 -0.94
C LEU A 149 -14.40 -1.79 -1.89
N HIS A 150 -14.52 -3.09 -2.16
CA HIS A 150 -15.59 -3.66 -2.99
C HIS A 150 -16.91 -3.89 -2.24
N LEU A 151 -16.95 -3.67 -0.92
CA LEU A 151 -18.13 -3.87 -0.08
C LEU A 151 -18.78 -2.53 0.26
N ASN A 152 -20.12 -2.52 0.27
CA ASN A 152 -20.90 -1.40 0.79
C ASN A 152 -21.29 -1.64 2.25
N ARG A 153 -21.76 -0.57 2.93
CA ARG A 153 -22.09 -0.61 4.37
C ARG A 153 -23.16 -1.64 4.73
N ALA A 154 -24.20 -1.79 3.89
CA ALA A 154 -25.25 -2.79 4.10
C ALA A 154 -24.69 -4.22 4.07
N ARG A 155 -23.77 -4.52 3.14
CA ARG A 155 -23.12 -5.82 3.06
C ARG A 155 -22.18 -6.07 4.24
N ILE A 156 -21.45 -5.05 4.68
CA ILE A 156 -20.60 -5.12 5.89
C ILE A 156 -21.45 -5.44 7.12
N ARG A 157 -22.58 -4.74 7.30
CA ARG A 157 -23.54 -5.05 8.38
C ARG A 157 -23.98 -6.51 8.33
N ASP A 158 -24.38 -7.03 7.18
CA ASP A 158 -24.85 -8.41 7.05
C ASP A 158 -23.74 -9.44 7.40
N LEU A 159 -22.50 -9.16 7.02
CA LEU A 159 -21.34 -9.99 7.37
C LEU A 159 -21.07 -9.97 8.88
N LEU A 160 -21.08 -8.79 9.51
CA LEU A 160 -20.87 -8.64 10.94
C LEU A 160 -22.00 -9.27 11.77
N ALA A 161 -23.26 -9.07 11.36
CA ALA A 161 -24.40 -9.71 11.98
C ALA A 161 -24.33 -11.25 11.87
N GLY A 162 -23.92 -11.76 10.70
CA GLY A 162 -23.68 -13.19 10.49
C GLY A 162 -22.54 -13.76 11.36
N ALA A 163 -21.56 -12.93 11.70
CA ALA A 163 -20.47 -13.26 12.64
C ALA A 163 -20.87 -13.08 14.12
N GLY A 164 -22.11 -12.66 14.41
CA GLY A 164 -22.66 -12.54 15.76
C GLY A 164 -22.58 -11.15 16.39
N ALA A 165 -22.21 -10.11 15.64
CA ALA A 165 -22.21 -8.73 16.14
C ALA A 165 -23.63 -8.13 16.18
N ASP A 166 -23.93 -7.34 17.22
CA ASP A 166 -25.18 -6.58 17.32
C ASP A 166 -25.08 -5.25 16.55
N VAL A 167 -25.45 -5.29 15.27
CA VAL A 167 -25.39 -4.14 14.34
C VAL A 167 -26.76 -3.92 13.66
N PRO A 168 -27.69 -3.17 14.30
CA PRO A 168 -29.07 -3.03 13.80
C PRO A 168 -29.20 -2.19 12.52
N ASP A 169 -28.20 -1.37 12.20
CA ASP A 169 -28.16 -0.50 11.02
C ASP A 169 -26.77 -0.50 10.35
N ASP A 170 -26.63 0.28 9.27
CA ASP A 170 -25.39 0.40 8.49
C ASP A 170 -24.63 1.71 8.81
N ASP A 171 -24.82 2.24 10.03
CA ASP A 171 -24.09 3.40 10.51
C ASP A 171 -22.58 3.08 10.63
N PRO A 172 -21.70 3.84 9.96
CA PRO A 172 -20.28 3.51 9.90
C PRO A 172 -19.60 3.54 11.28
N VAL A 173 -20.05 4.39 12.21
CA VAL A 173 -19.48 4.44 13.56
C VAL A 173 -19.82 3.15 14.32
N ARG A 174 -21.07 2.68 14.24
CA ARG A 174 -21.47 1.40 14.85
C ARG A 174 -20.73 0.21 14.24
N LEU A 175 -20.63 0.14 12.92
CA LEU A 175 -19.91 -0.95 12.24
C LEU A 175 -18.44 -1.00 12.65
N SER A 176 -17.73 0.14 12.63
CA SER A 176 -16.32 0.20 13.06
C SER A 176 -16.15 -0.13 14.54
N ARG A 177 -17.08 0.30 15.42
CA ARG A 177 -17.03 -0.03 16.85
C ARG A 177 -17.28 -1.50 17.13
N ALA A 178 -18.16 -2.15 16.39
CA ALA A 178 -18.39 -3.59 16.53
C ALA A 178 -17.11 -4.40 16.24
N VAL A 179 -16.38 -4.05 15.17
CA VAL A 179 -15.09 -4.69 14.87
C VAL A 179 -14.05 -4.34 15.93
N ARG A 180 -14.00 -3.08 16.36
CA ARG A 180 -13.11 -2.64 17.43
C ARG A 180 -13.27 -3.49 18.69
N ASP A 181 -14.50 -3.74 19.12
CA ASP A 181 -14.80 -4.47 20.36
C ASP A 181 -14.28 -5.91 20.28
N VAL A 182 -14.49 -6.58 19.14
CA VAL A 182 -13.94 -7.92 18.88
C VAL A 182 -12.42 -7.94 18.99
N VAL A 183 -11.75 -6.98 18.34
CA VAL A 183 -10.28 -6.90 18.34
C VAL A 183 -9.76 -6.56 19.74
N ALA A 184 -10.41 -5.65 20.46
CA ALA A 184 -10.04 -5.28 21.83
C ALA A 184 -10.15 -6.47 22.79
N ASP A 185 -11.25 -7.22 22.73
CA ASP A 185 -11.45 -8.43 23.54
C ASP A 185 -10.39 -9.50 23.23
N PHE A 186 -10.00 -9.65 21.97
CA PHE A 186 -8.97 -10.58 21.56
C PHE A 186 -7.59 -10.24 22.14
N PHE A 187 -7.27 -8.95 22.25
CA PHE A 187 -6.01 -8.48 22.83
C PHE A 187 -5.88 -8.70 24.35
N ALA A 188 -6.96 -9.07 25.05
CA ALA A 188 -6.92 -9.33 26.48
C ALA A 188 -6.04 -10.53 26.86
N ASP A 189 -6.06 -11.59 26.05
CA ASP A 189 -5.34 -12.85 26.30
C ASP A 189 -4.49 -13.26 25.06
N VAL A 190 -3.87 -12.30 24.39
CA VAL A 190 -3.07 -12.55 23.18
C VAL A 190 -1.71 -13.17 23.51
N ASP A 191 -1.33 -14.23 22.78
CA ASP A 191 -0.03 -14.89 22.97
C ASP A 191 1.07 -14.25 22.10
N ALA A 192 0.74 -13.93 20.84
CA ALA A 192 1.69 -13.41 19.86
C ALA A 192 1.06 -12.38 18.92
N GLY A 193 1.88 -11.41 18.49
CA GLY A 193 1.56 -10.43 17.46
C GLY A 193 2.35 -10.71 16.18
N ILE A 194 1.67 -10.73 15.04
CA ILE A 194 2.30 -10.81 13.71
C ILE A 194 2.00 -9.54 12.93
N THR A 195 3.03 -8.88 12.41
CA THR A 195 2.85 -7.67 11.59
C THR A 195 3.57 -7.77 10.25
N GLY A 196 3.19 -6.90 9.32
CA GLY A 196 4.04 -6.59 8.17
C GLY A 196 5.16 -5.62 8.53
N ALA A 197 5.95 -5.23 7.52
CA ALA A 197 6.84 -4.08 7.58
C ALA A 197 6.78 -3.26 6.28
N ASN A 198 6.75 -1.94 6.41
CA ASN A 198 6.79 -1.03 5.27
C ASN A 198 8.23 -0.78 4.79
N ALA A 199 9.17 -0.77 5.74
CA ALA A 199 10.60 -0.80 5.49
C ALA A 199 11.33 -1.48 6.66
N VAL A 200 12.57 -1.93 6.43
CA VAL A 200 13.50 -2.35 7.48
C VAL A 200 14.81 -1.63 7.29
N VAL A 201 15.33 -0.99 8.33
CA VAL A 201 16.52 -0.14 8.23
C VAL A 201 17.79 -0.94 8.51
N ALA A 202 18.66 -1.07 7.52
CA ALA A 202 19.84 -1.95 7.58
C ALA A 202 20.85 -1.52 8.65
N ASN A 203 21.17 -0.23 8.75
CA ASN A 203 22.19 0.27 9.67
C ASN A 203 21.80 0.13 11.18
N SER A 204 20.51 0.21 11.51
CA SER A 204 20.01 0.25 12.87
C SER A 204 19.21 -0.98 13.28
N GLY A 205 18.81 -1.81 12.32
CA GLY A 205 18.00 -3.02 12.54
C GLY A 205 16.53 -2.73 12.81
N ARG A 206 16.09 -1.48 12.62
CA ARG A 206 14.73 -1.05 12.99
C ARG A 206 13.69 -1.47 11.98
N ILE A 207 12.54 -1.87 12.49
CA ILE A 207 11.38 -2.27 11.69
C ILE A 207 10.43 -1.08 11.60
N VAL A 208 10.15 -0.61 10.38
CA VAL A 208 9.28 0.53 10.12
C VAL A 208 7.89 0.06 9.73
N ILE A 209 6.88 0.48 10.48
CA ILE A 209 5.47 0.11 10.25
C ILE A 209 4.61 1.35 10.32
N VAL A 210 3.67 1.50 9.39
CA VAL A 210 2.69 2.60 9.39
C VAL A 210 1.29 2.07 9.64
N GLU A 211 0.51 2.79 10.46
CA GLU A 211 -0.90 2.47 10.73
C GLU A 211 -1.74 3.72 11.05
N ASN A 212 -3.07 3.56 11.06
CA ASN A 212 -4.00 4.62 11.47
C ASN A 212 -4.87 4.25 12.68
N GLU A 213 -5.10 2.96 12.94
CA GLU A 213 -6.17 2.52 13.85
C GLU A 213 -5.69 2.30 15.29
N GLY A 214 -4.40 2.05 15.50
CA GLY A 214 -3.80 1.69 16.80
C GLY A 214 -3.66 0.17 17.01
N ASN A 215 -4.15 -0.63 16.05
CA ASN A 215 -4.10 -2.10 16.13
C ASN A 215 -2.66 -2.63 16.03
N VAL A 216 -1.78 -1.99 15.26
CA VAL A 216 -0.36 -2.36 15.23
C VAL A 216 0.29 -2.00 16.56
N SER A 217 -0.01 -0.82 17.12
CA SER A 217 0.47 -0.40 18.43
C SER A 217 0.13 -1.41 19.52
N LEU A 218 -1.09 -1.97 19.52
CA LEU A 218 -1.46 -3.08 20.40
C LEU A 218 -0.68 -4.36 20.07
N GLY A 219 -0.60 -4.75 18.78
CA GLY A 219 0.09 -5.95 18.31
C GLY A 219 1.59 -6.01 18.61
N VAL A 220 2.27 -4.86 18.69
CA VAL A 220 3.71 -4.80 18.97
C VAL A 220 4.03 -4.58 20.45
N SER A 221 3.05 -4.23 21.28
CA SER A 221 3.28 -3.86 22.69
C SER A 221 2.61 -4.77 23.72
N ARG A 222 1.49 -5.43 23.38
CA ARG A 222 0.77 -6.33 24.30
C ARG A 222 1.35 -7.75 24.34
N PRO A 223 1.61 -8.42 23.21
CA PRO A 223 2.07 -9.80 23.22
C PRO A 223 3.54 -9.90 23.65
N ARG A 224 3.87 -11.01 24.31
CA ARG A 224 5.26 -11.33 24.67
C ARG A 224 6.12 -11.71 23.47
N LEU A 225 5.50 -12.15 22.38
CA LEU A 225 6.17 -12.50 21.13
C LEU A 225 5.67 -11.60 19.99
N HIS A 226 6.60 -10.93 19.31
CA HIS A 226 6.32 -10.16 18.10
C HIS A 226 7.11 -10.71 16.91
N ILE A 227 6.41 -11.04 15.83
CA ILE A 227 7.01 -11.49 14.57
C ILE A 227 6.63 -10.52 13.45
N ALA A 228 7.61 -9.78 12.92
CA ALA A 228 7.43 -9.02 11.69
C ALA A 228 7.79 -9.89 10.48
N ILE A 229 6.89 -10.02 9.52
CA ILE A 229 7.13 -10.71 8.25
C ILE A 229 7.19 -9.71 7.10
N THR A 230 8.22 -9.82 6.26
CA THR A 230 8.45 -8.87 5.17
C THR A 230 9.09 -9.52 3.96
N GLY A 231 8.98 -8.88 2.80
CA GLY A 231 9.65 -9.31 1.58
C GLY A 231 11.11 -8.86 1.59
N LEU A 232 11.96 -9.64 0.93
CA LEU A 232 13.38 -9.37 0.77
C LEU A 232 13.67 -7.92 0.37
N GLU A 233 12.84 -7.35 -0.50
CA GLU A 233 13.05 -6.03 -1.07
C GLU A 233 12.87 -4.89 -0.06
N LYS A 234 12.19 -5.10 1.08
CA LYS A 234 11.76 -4.00 1.97
C LYS A 234 12.88 -3.34 2.78
N VAL A 235 14.13 -3.78 2.65
CA VAL A 235 15.27 -3.13 3.31
C VAL A 235 15.55 -1.73 2.72
N VAL A 236 16.01 -0.81 3.56
CA VAL A 236 16.56 0.51 3.20
C VAL A 236 17.87 0.71 3.95
N ALA A 237 18.77 1.55 3.43
CA ALA A 237 20.10 1.72 4.00
C ALA A 237 20.08 2.29 5.43
N ASP A 238 19.35 3.39 5.62
CA ASP A 238 19.35 4.19 6.83
C ASP A 238 17.99 4.90 7.05
N GLU A 239 17.95 5.70 8.11
CA GLU A 239 16.78 6.48 8.53
C GLU A 239 16.39 7.54 7.50
N GLU A 240 17.37 8.14 6.82
CA GLU A 240 17.11 9.13 5.78
C GLU A 240 16.40 8.49 4.59
N ALA A 241 16.86 7.31 4.16
CA ALA A 241 16.21 6.50 3.15
C ALA A 241 14.79 6.06 3.58
N ALA A 242 14.60 5.68 4.84
CA ALA A 242 13.28 5.36 5.38
C ALA A 242 12.34 6.58 5.34
N LEU A 243 12.81 7.76 5.77
CA LEU A 243 12.04 9.01 5.73
C LEU A 243 11.74 9.46 4.31
N ALA A 244 12.65 9.25 3.36
CA ALA A 244 12.41 9.52 1.94
C ALA A 244 11.24 8.69 1.40
N VAL A 245 11.17 7.40 1.76
CA VAL A 245 10.05 6.52 1.41
C VAL A 245 8.75 6.97 2.09
N LEU A 246 8.81 7.27 3.40
CA LEU A 246 7.62 7.66 4.17
C LEU A 246 6.99 8.96 3.66
N GLN A 247 7.80 9.93 3.24
CA GLN A 247 7.34 11.20 2.67
C GLN A 247 6.45 11.03 1.44
N VAL A 248 6.66 10.00 0.63
CA VAL A 248 5.87 9.77 -0.58
C VAL A 248 4.82 8.67 -0.40
N LEU A 249 4.95 7.82 0.62
CA LEU A 249 4.09 6.66 0.83
C LEU A 249 2.63 7.04 1.07
N ALA A 250 2.33 7.72 2.17
CA ALA A 250 0.97 8.08 2.55
C ALA A 250 0.35 9.11 1.59
N PRO A 251 1.09 10.14 1.11
CA PRO A 251 0.55 11.10 0.17
C PRO A 251 0.14 10.45 -1.16
N SER A 252 0.93 9.52 -1.69
CA SER A 252 0.60 8.81 -2.94
C SER A 252 -0.51 7.77 -2.77
N ALA A 253 -0.73 7.28 -1.56
CA ALA A 253 -1.61 6.16 -1.30
C ALA A 253 -3.03 6.59 -0.90
N THR A 254 -3.12 7.50 0.07
CA THR A 254 -4.37 7.86 0.75
C THR A 254 -4.56 9.38 0.86
N ALA A 255 -3.71 10.17 0.18
CA ALA A 255 -3.69 11.62 0.28
C ALA A 255 -3.58 12.12 1.73
N GLN A 256 -2.83 11.39 2.57
CA GLN A 256 -2.47 11.83 3.92
C GLN A 256 -1.01 12.28 3.93
N PRO A 257 -0.62 13.32 4.69
CA PRO A 257 0.80 13.72 4.79
C PRO A 257 1.67 12.59 5.36
N LEU A 258 1.19 11.94 6.42
CA LEU A 258 1.66 10.70 7.02
C LEU A 258 0.45 9.96 7.60
N THR A 259 0.61 8.68 7.92
CA THR A 259 -0.40 7.94 8.70
C THR A 259 -0.43 8.42 10.15
N ALA A 260 -1.49 8.11 10.91
CA ALA A 260 -1.61 8.56 12.30
C ALA A 260 -0.41 8.13 13.16
N TYR A 261 0.10 6.90 12.93
CA TYR A 261 1.26 6.35 13.62
C TYR A 261 2.29 5.83 12.61
N THR A 262 3.55 6.19 12.79
CA THR A 262 4.71 5.58 12.10
C THR A 262 5.72 5.10 13.13
N HIS A 263 5.84 3.79 13.25
CA HIS A 263 6.70 3.13 14.22
C HIS A 263 8.10 2.92 13.65
N PHE A 264 9.12 3.17 14.45
CA PHE A 264 10.50 2.75 14.23
C PHE A 264 10.90 1.82 15.38
N LEU A 265 10.57 0.53 15.24
CA LEU A 265 10.72 -0.46 16.29
C LEU A 265 12.18 -0.94 16.37
N GLY A 266 12.84 -0.65 17.49
CA GLY A 266 14.20 -1.13 17.81
C GLY A 266 14.20 -2.44 18.60
N ALA A 267 14.96 -2.48 19.69
CA ALA A 267 14.99 -3.62 20.62
C ALA A 267 13.58 -3.99 21.14
N PRO A 268 13.33 -5.28 21.47
CA PRO A 268 12.10 -5.69 22.14
C PRO A 268 11.93 -5.02 23.50
N GLY A 269 10.69 -4.88 23.95
CA GLY A 269 10.40 -4.44 25.32
C GLY A 269 10.86 -5.45 26.37
N GLU A 270 10.87 -5.06 27.64
CA GLU A 270 11.23 -5.96 28.74
C GLU A 270 10.35 -7.22 28.75
N GLY A 271 10.97 -8.40 28.76
CA GLY A 271 10.27 -9.69 28.73
C GLY A 271 9.59 -10.04 27.41
N GLN A 272 9.81 -9.23 26.36
CA GLN A 272 9.34 -9.47 25.00
C GLN A 272 10.43 -10.09 24.12
N GLU A 273 10.02 -10.93 23.17
CA GLU A 273 10.84 -11.45 22.09
C GLU A 273 10.39 -10.85 20.76
N ARG A 274 11.36 -10.52 19.89
CA ARG A 274 11.08 -9.92 18.58
C ARG A 274 11.86 -10.62 17.48
N HIS A 275 11.15 -10.97 16.42
CA HIS A 275 11.72 -11.62 15.24
C HIS A 275 11.36 -10.87 13.95
N LEU A 276 12.31 -10.85 13.03
CA LEU A 276 12.12 -10.42 11.65
C LEU A 276 12.27 -11.63 10.73
N VAL A 277 11.20 -11.97 10.01
CA VAL A 277 11.17 -13.03 8.99
C VAL A 277 11.17 -12.38 7.61
N VAL A 278 12.26 -12.57 6.88
CA VAL A 278 12.44 -12.05 5.52
C VAL A 278 12.15 -13.16 4.50
N VAL A 279 11.22 -12.90 3.59
CA VAL A 279 10.75 -13.84 2.58
C VAL A 279 11.29 -13.46 1.21
N ASP A 280 12.00 -14.38 0.56
CA ASP A 280 12.45 -14.25 -0.83
C ASP A 280 11.30 -14.57 -1.80
N ASN A 281 10.85 -15.83 -1.86
CA ASN A 281 9.77 -16.31 -2.72
C ASN A 281 9.92 -15.87 -4.20
N GLY A 282 11.13 -16.00 -4.74
CA GLY A 282 11.44 -15.66 -6.15
C GLY A 282 11.89 -14.23 -6.38
N ARG A 283 12.04 -13.39 -5.34
CA ARG A 283 12.57 -12.02 -5.45
C ARG A 283 14.04 -12.00 -5.87
N SER A 284 14.84 -12.98 -5.48
CA SER A 284 16.23 -13.12 -5.94
C SER A 284 16.29 -13.36 -7.46
N ASP A 285 15.37 -14.15 -8.02
CA ASP A 285 15.27 -14.34 -9.48
C ASP A 285 14.79 -13.07 -10.20
N ILE A 286 13.92 -12.27 -9.56
CA ILE A 286 13.50 -10.97 -10.08
C ILE A 286 14.66 -9.99 -10.07
N LEU A 287 15.46 -9.98 -9.01
CA LEU A 287 16.63 -9.12 -8.87
C LEU A 287 17.67 -9.38 -9.97
N ALA A 288 17.87 -10.66 -10.32
CA ALA A 288 18.79 -11.08 -11.36
C ALA A 288 18.34 -10.71 -12.80
N ASP A 289 17.04 -10.46 -13.02
CA ASP A 289 16.52 -10.07 -14.33
C ASP A 289 16.45 -8.54 -14.47
N GLU A 290 17.35 -7.97 -15.28
CA GLU A 290 17.43 -6.52 -15.52
C GLU A 290 16.12 -5.90 -16.01
N ARG A 291 15.25 -6.67 -16.68
CA ARG A 291 13.95 -6.16 -17.14
C ARG A 291 12.99 -5.93 -15.98
N TYR A 292 13.16 -6.65 -14.88
CA TYR A 292 12.17 -6.71 -13.81
C TYR A 292 12.68 -6.25 -12.45
N ARG A 293 13.99 -6.16 -12.21
CA ARG A 293 14.59 -5.78 -10.90
C ARG A 293 13.98 -4.51 -10.29
N ASP A 294 13.63 -3.52 -11.11
CA ASP A 294 13.05 -2.26 -10.64
C ASP A 294 11.68 -2.43 -9.97
N VAL A 295 10.98 -3.54 -10.20
CA VAL A 295 9.72 -3.84 -9.51
C VAL A 295 9.93 -4.01 -7.99
N LEU A 296 11.13 -4.39 -7.56
CA LEU A 296 11.53 -4.53 -6.15
C LEU A 296 11.67 -3.18 -5.44
N ARG A 297 11.67 -2.06 -6.16
CA ARG A 297 11.61 -0.72 -5.55
C ARG A 297 10.24 -0.45 -4.90
N CYS A 298 9.21 -1.26 -5.18
CA CYS A 298 7.83 -0.99 -4.81
C CYS A 298 7.62 -0.79 -3.30
N ILE A 299 7.09 0.37 -2.95
CA ILE A 299 6.72 0.73 -1.56
C ILE A 299 5.28 0.32 -1.20
N ARG A 300 4.56 -0.35 -2.11
CA ARG A 300 3.17 -0.83 -1.94
C ARG A 300 2.16 0.29 -1.60
N CYS A 301 2.33 1.47 -2.20
CA CYS A 301 1.41 2.61 -1.99
C CYS A 301 0.05 2.47 -2.70
N GLY A 302 -0.07 1.62 -3.73
CA GLY A 302 -1.32 1.48 -4.49
C GLY A 302 -1.60 2.60 -5.52
N ALA A 303 -0.75 3.63 -5.64
CA ALA A 303 -0.94 4.73 -6.61
C ALA A 303 -1.18 4.24 -8.05
N CYS A 304 -0.44 3.21 -8.47
CA CYS A 304 -0.62 2.58 -9.78
C CYS A 304 -2.01 1.95 -9.98
N MET A 305 -2.65 1.49 -8.90
CA MET A 305 -4.01 0.92 -8.91
C MET A 305 -5.05 2.03 -9.04
N ASN A 306 -4.89 3.09 -8.23
CA ASN A 306 -5.77 4.26 -8.22
C ASN A 306 -5.86 4.93 -9.60
N ALA A 307 -4.75 4.98 -10.34
CA ALA A 307 -4.68 5.59 -11.67
C ALA A 307 -5.05 4.63 -12.83
N CYS A 308 -5.26 3.33 -12.56
CA CYS A 308 -5.43 2.32 -13.61
C CYS A 308 -6.89 2.20 -14.06
N PRO A 309 -7.21 2.47 -15.33
CA PRO A 309 -8.60 2.36 -15.83
C PRO A 309 -9.12 0.91 -15.86
N VAL A 310 -8.23 -0.08 -16.00
CA VAL A 310 -8.62 -1.50 -15.96
C VAL A 310 -8.98 -1.90 -14.53
N TYR A 311 -8.20 -1.46 -13.54
CA TYR A 311 -8.47 -1.72 -12.14
C TYR A 311 -9.79 -1.07 -11.68
N THR A 312 -10.02 0.19 -12.02
CA THR A 312 -11.27 0.90 -11.66
C THR A 312 -12.51 0.24 -12.27
N ALA A 313 -12.36 -0.40 -13.43
CA ALA A 313 -13.46 -1.08 -14.11
C ALA A 313 -13.71 -2.51 -13.61
N ALA A 314 -12.64 -3.30 -13.44
CA ALA A 314 -12.73 -4.73 -13.11
C ALA A 314 -12.72 -5.02 -11.60
N GLY A 315 -12.26 -4.09 -10.78
CA GLY A 315 -12.00 -4.31 -9.35
C GLY A 315 -10.73 -5.13 -9.10
N GLY A 316 -10.31 -5.19 -7.83
CA GLY A 316 -9.12 -5.95 -7.44
C GLY A 316 -9.31 -7.46 -7.44
N LEU A 317 -10.49 -7.96 -7.07
CA LEU A 317 -10.77 -9.40 -7.00
C LEU A 317 -10.60 -10.11 -8.35
N ALA A 318 -10.84 -9.39 -9.46
CA ALA A 318 -10.64 -9.91 -10.81
C ALA A 318 -9.20 -10.37 -11.09
N TYR A 319 -8.21 -9.84 -10.36
CA TYR A 319 -6.81 -10.25 -10.52
C TYR A 319 -6.58 -11.65 -9.95
N GLY A 320 -7.30 -12.08 -8.90
CA GLY A 320 -7.17 -13.42 -8.33
C GLY A 320 -5.79 -13.72 -7.76
N SER A 321 -5.10 -12.69 -7.26
CA SER A 321 -3.79 -12.73 -6.62
C SER A 321 -3.82 -11.80 -5.40
N PRO A 322 -3.05 -12.07 -4.34
CA PRO A 322 -2.84 -11.11 -3.25
C PRO A 322 -2.33 -9.76 -3.79
N TYR A 323 -1.56 -9.79 -4.89
CA TYR A 323 -1.11 -8.59 -5.58
C TYR A 323 -2.00 -8.26 -6.76
N MET A 324 -2.53 -7.03 -6.80
CA MET A 324 -3.51 -6.61 -7.79
C MET A 324 -3.17 -5.27 -8.46
N GLY A 325 -3.94 -4.91 -9.49
CA GLY A 325 -3.64 -3.75 -10.34
C GLY A 325 -2.35 -3.93 -11.15
N PRO A 326 -1.79 -2.85 -11.71
CA PRO A 326 -0.59 -2.91 -12.54
C PRO A 326 0.63 -3.54 -11.85
N ILE A 327 0.85 -3.24 -10.56
CA ILE A 327 1.94 -3.87 -9.81
C ILE A 327 1.72 -5.37 -9.65
N GLY A 328 0.50 -5.81 -9.36
CA GLY A 328 0.17 -7.23 -9.24
C GLY A 328 0.26 -7.98 -10.56
N ALA A 329 -0.10 -7.33 -11.66
CA ALA A 329 0.02 -7.91 -12.99
C ALA A 329 1.46 -8.13 -13.46
N VAL A 330 2.44 -7.44 -12.84
CA VAL A 330 3.88 -7.69 -13.03
C VAL A 330 4.40 -8.69 -12.00
N VAL A 331 4.20 -8.43 -10.71
CA VAL A 331 4.83 -9.19 -9.62
C VAL A 331 4.31 -10.62 -9.52
N SER A 332 3.00 -10.84 -9.67
CA SER A 332 2.42 -12.18 -9.46
C SER A 332 2.98 -13.25 -10.40
N PRO A 333 3.04 -13.06 -11.74
CA PRO A 333 3.66 -14.08 -12.61
C PRO A 333 5.18 -14.23 -12.41
N LEU A 334 5.84 -13.25 -11.78
CA LEU A 334 7.28 -13.32 -11.49
C LEU A 334 7.59 -14.07 -10.19
N LEU A 335 6.75 -13.93 -9.16
CA LEU A 335 6.83 -14.71 -7.92
C LEU A 335 6.33 -16.15 -8.15
N TRP A 336 5.15 -16.31 -8.75
CA TRP A 336 4.56 -17.61 -9.06
C TRP A 336 4.77 -17.99 -10.53
N ARG A 337 5.93 -18.59 -10.81
CA ARG A 337 6.36 -19.02 -12.15
C ARG A 337 5.70 -20.33 -12.63
N ASP A 338 4.74 -20.85 -11.88
CA ASP A 338 3.94 -22.04 -12.22
C ASP A 338 2.86 -21.78 -13.29
N GLY A 339 2.74 -20.53 -13.75
CA GLY A 339 1.83 -20.11 -14.80
C GLY A 339 0.42 -19.73 -14.31
N ARG A 340 0.13 -19.83 -13.00
CA ARG A 340 -1.22 -19.54 -12.46
C ARG A 340 -1.67 -18.08 -12.65
N HIS A 341 -0.73 -17.17 -12.87
CA HIS A 341 -0.96 -15.74 -13.10
C HIS A 341 -0.45 -15.25 -14.48
N ALA A 342 -0.18 -16.16 -15.42
CA ALA A 342 0.33 -15.82 -16.75
C ALA A 342 -0.65 -14.98 -17.59
N ASP A 343 -1.92 -14.91 -17.20
CA ASP A 343 -2.97 -14.10 -17.82
C ASP A 343 -2.91 -12.62 -17.41
N LEU A 344 -2.35 -12.30 -16.25
CA LEU A 344 -2.39 -10.96 -15.66
C LEU A 344 -1.67 -9.87 -16.45
N PRO A 345 -0.56 -10.12 -17.18
CA PRO A 345 0.03 -9.09 -18.03
C PRO A 345 -0.97 -8.51 -19.04
N SER A 346 -2.01 -9.27 -19.43
CA SER A 346 -3.10 -8.81 -20.30
C SER A 346 -4.14 -7.92 -19.62
N ALA A 347 -4.11 -7.79 -18.29
CA ALA A 347 -4.98 -6.93 -17.49
C ALA A 347 -4.54 -5.45 -17.51
N SER A 348 -4.18 -4.93 -18.68
CA SER A 348 -3.68 -3.57 -18.85
C SER A 348 -4.00 -3.01 -20.24
N SER A 349 -4.32 -1.72 -20.30
CA SER A 349 -4.42 -0.97 -21.56
C SER A 349 -3.06 -0.46 -22.05
N LEU A 350 -1.98 -0.68 -21.29
CA LEU A 350 -0.63 -0.16 -21.55
C LEU A 350 -0.55 1.36 -21.70
N CYS A 351 -1.46 2.11 -21.05
CA CYS A 351 -1.51 3.58 -21.16
C CYS A 351 -0.39 4.34 -20.43
N GLY A 352 0.57 3.67 -19.78
CA GLY A 352 1.72 4.32 -19.13
C GLY A 352 1.45 5.02 -17.78
N ARG A 353 0.19 5.37 -17.48
CA ARG A 353 -0.21 6.15 -16.30
C ARG A 353 0.28 5.57 -14.95
N CYS A 354 0.37 4.24 -14.84
CA CYS A 354 0.91 3.56 -13.66
C CYS A 354 2.39 3.87 -13.38
N SER A 355 3.18 4.17 -14.41
CA SER A 355 4.58 4.57 -14.28
C SER A 355 4.72 6.06 -14.00
N GLU A 356 3.90 6.89 -14.65
CA GLU A 356 3.85 8.34 -14.40
C GLU A 356 3.57 8.67 -12.93
N VAL A 357 2.58 8.00 -12.33
CA VAL A 357 2.20 8.25 -10.93
C VAL A 357 3.06 7.50 -9.91
N CYS A 358 4.02 6.69 -10.34
CA CYS A 358 4.82 5.90 -9.41
C CYS A 358 5.77 6.82 -8.63
N PRO A 359 5.70 6.87 -7.29
CA PRO A 359 6.57 7.76 -6.51
C PRO A 359 8.03 7.29 -6.43
N VAL A 360 8.32 6.08 -6.91
CA VAL A 360 9.65 5.44 -6.90
C VAL A 360 10.08 4.94 -8.28
N GLY A 361 9.54 5.55 -9.35
CA GLY A 361 10.09 5.43 -10.70
C GLY A 361 9.87 4.10 -11.45
N ILE A 362 8.99 3.21 -11.00
CA ILE A 362 8.86 1.86 -11.60
C ILE A 362 8.18 1.90 -12.98
N PRO A 363 8.82 1.41 -14.05
CA PRO A 363 8.27 1.41 -15.41
C PRO A 363 7.33 0.21 -15.67
N LEU A 364 6.29 0.04 -14.82
CA LEU A 364 5.34 -1.10 -14.89
C LEU A 364 4.76 -1.36 -16.29
N HIS A 365 4.45 -0.33 -17.08
CA HIS A 365 3.91 -0.51 -18.43
C HIS A 365 4.88 -1.22 -19.39
N ARG A 366 6.21 -1.01 -19.21
CA ARG A 366 7.25 -1.68 -20.01
C ARG A 366 7.39 -3.14 -19.57
N MET A 367 7.46 -3.38 -18.26
CA MET A 367 7.51 -4.73 -17.70
C MET A 367 6.30 -5.59 -18.13
N LEU A 368 5.10 -4.99 -18.19
CA LEU A 368 3.90 -5.67 -18.70
C LEU A 368 4.02 -6.01 -20.19
N LEU A 369 4.67 -5.17 -20.99
CA LEU A 369 4.95 -5.45 -22.40
C LEU A 369 5.96 -6.59 -22.55
N ASP A 370 7.02 -6.59 -21.74
CA ASP A 370 8.05 -7.63 -21.73
C ASP A 370 7.45 -8.99 -21.33
N LEU A 371 6.59 -9.02 -20.30
CA LEU A 371 5.87 -10.23 -19.89
C LEU A 371 4.90 -10.73 -20.98
N ARG A 372 4.23 -9.84 -21.71
CA ARG A 372 3.40 -10.21 -22.86
C ARG A 372 4.23 -10.77 -24.00
N ALA A 373 5.41 -10.18 -24.27
CA ALA A 373 6.33 -10.65 -25.29
C ALA A 373 6.85 -12.05 -24.95
N ALA A 374 7.34 -12.26 -23.72
CA ALA A 374 7.77 -13.56 -23.23
C ALA A 374 6.63 -14.61 -23.27
N GLY A 375 5.41 -14.23 -22.90
CA GLY A 375 4.24 -15.09 -23.05
C GLY A 375 3.93 -15.47 -24.51
N ALA A 376 4.21 -14.56 -25.44
CA ALA A 376 4.04 -14.77 -26.88
C ALA A 376 5.19 -15.55 -27.55
N GLU A 377 6.36 -15.69 -26.91
CA GLU A 377 7.47 -16.53 -27.39
C GLU A 377 7.11 -18.02 -27.43
N ASN A 378 6.12 -18.46 -26.63
CA ASN A 378 5.46 -19.76 -26.80
C ASN A 378 4.64 -19.87 -28.10
N GLY A 379 4.55 -18.79 -28.88
CA GLY A 379 3.86 -18.64 -30.14
C GLY A 379 2.34 -18.48 -29.96
N PRO A 380 1.66 -17.69 -30.82
CA PRO A 380 0.21 -17.74 -30.88
C PRO A 380 -0.21 -19.17 -31.27
N SER A 381 -1.37 -19.63 -30.81
CA SER A 381 -1.89 -20.92 -31.24
C SER A 381 -1.92 -21.01 -32.78
N VAL A 382 -1.84 -22.21 -33.37
CA VAL A 382 -1.91 -22.35 -34.84
C VAL A 382 -3.15 -21.65 -35.40
N ILE A 383 -4.28 -21.74 -34.67
CA ILE A 383 -5.55 -21.07 -35.01
C ILE A 383 -5.39 -19.56 -34.97
N GLU A 384 -4.78 -19.00 -33.93
CA GLU A 384 -4.56 -17.56 -33.82
C GLU A 384 -3.61 -17.05 -34.90
N ARG A 385 -2.51 -17.76 -35.19
CA ARG A 385 -1.61 -17.45 -36.30
C ARG A 385 -2.34 -17.45 -37.64
N MET A 386 -3.18 -18.44 -37.90
CA MET A 386 -3.99 -18.51 -39.11
C MET A 386 -4.99 -17.35 -39.15
N THR A 387 -5.65 -17.05 -38.03
CA THR A 387 -6.63 -15.96 -37.93
C THR A 387 -5.99 -14.60 -38.23
N TRP A 388 -4.83 -14.30 -37.63
CA TRP A 388 -4.11 -13.07 -37.91
C TRP A 388 -3.55 -13.02 -39.34
N LYS A 389 -3.05 -14.13 -39.88
CA LYS A 389 -2.62 -14.20 -41.29
C LYS A 389 -3.78 -13.96 -42.26
N SER A 390 -4.93 -14.59 -42.01
CA SER A 390 -6.15 -14.39 -42.80
C SER A 390 -6.67 -12.96 -42.67
N TRP A 391 -6.65 -12.38 -41.47
CA TRP A 391 -7.02 -10.99 -41.23
C TRP A 391 -6.06 -10.03 -41.97
N MET A 392 -4.74 -10.22 -41.82
CA MET A 392 -3.76 -9.41 -42.56
C MET A 392 -3.95 -9.54 -44.08
N ALA A 393 -4.15 -10.75 -44.61
CA ALA A 393 -4.42 -10.93 -46.04
C ALA A 393 -5.68 -10.19 -46.50
N ALA A 394 -6.73 -10.20 -45.68
CA ALA A 394 -8.01 -9.55 -45.96
C ALA A 394 -7.96 -8.01 -45.83
N PHE A 395 -7.06 -7.45 -45.01
CA PHE A 395 -7.07 -6.04 -44.61
C PHE A 395 -5.80 -5.22 -44.90
N ALA A 396 -4.63 -5.83 -45.15
CA ALA A 396 -3.36 -5.12 -45.32
C ALA A 396 -3.14 -4.52 -46.73
N GLY A 397 -4.06 -4.72 -47.68
CA GLY A 397 -3.96 -4.19 -49.04
C GLY A 397 -5.25 -3.50 -49.53
N PRO A 398 -5.35 -3.11 -50.82
CA PRO A 398 -6.51 -2.45 -51.40
C PRO A 398 -7.84 -3.19 -51.16
N GLN A 399 -7.77 -4.52 -51.06
CA GLN A 399 -8.87 -5.41 -50.72
C GLN A 399 -9.50 -5.14 -49.34
N GLY A 400 -8.78 -4.51 -48.39
CA GLY A 400 -9.31 -4.17 -47.06
C GLY A 400 -10.53 -3.25 -47.10
N ARG A 401 -10.63 -2.41 -48.13
CA ARG A 401 -11.82 -1.56 -48.38
C ARG A 401 -13.04 -2.38 -48.77
N VAL A 402 -12.84 -3.40 -49.62
CA VAL A 402 -13.89 -4.33 -50.06
C VAL A 402 -14.31 -5.26 -48.92
N SER A 403 -13.35 -5.81 -48.17
CA SER A 403 -13.59 -6.62 -46.97
C SER A 403 -14.39 -5.85 -45.92
N SER A 404 -14.06 -4.58 -45.68
CA SER A 404 -14.80 -3.71 -44.76
C SER A 404 -16.22 -3.40 -45.25
N TRP A 405 -16.39 -3.19 -46.55
CA TRP A 405 -17.70 -2.94 -47.16
C TRP A 405 -18.60 -4.18 -47.10
N LEU A 406 -18.07 -5.37 -47.41
CA LEU A 406 -18.77 -6.65 -47.30
C LEU A 406 -19.15 -6.98 -45.85
N ALA A 407 -18.23 -6.76 -44.89
CA ALA A 407 -18.52 -6.95 -43.47
C ALA A 407 -19.67 -6.05 -42.98
N ARG A 408 -19.72 -4.79 -43.44
CA ARG A 408 -20.83 -3.86 -43.14
C ARG A 408 -22.16 -4.31 -43.75
N LEU A 409 -22.14 -4.84 -44.96
CA LEU A 409 -23.33 -5.42 -45.60
C LEU A 409 -23.83 -6.65 -44.85
N GLY A 410 -22.92 -7.54 -44.44
CA GLY A 410 -23.25 -8.72 -43.64
C GLY A 410 -23.83 -8.36 -42.27
N LEU A 411 -23.24 -7.39 -41.57
CA LEU A 411 -23.75 -6.89 -40.29
C LEU A 411 -25.13 -6.23 -40.41
N ARG A 412 -25.41 -5.54 -41.53
CA ARG A 412 -26.72 -4.96 -41.82
C ARG A 412 -27.77 -6.00 -42.21
N ALA A 413 -27.38 -7.04 -42.95
CA ALA A 413 -28.27 -8.12 -43.36
C ALA A 413 -28.61 -9.09 -42.21
N GLY A 414 -27.71 -9.25 -41.24
CA GLY A 414 -27.88 -10.14 -40.09
C GLY A 414 -28.69 -9.59 -38.91
N GLY A 415 -29.25 -8.37 -39.01
CA GLY A 415 -30.11 -7.78 -37.97
C GLY A 415 -29.44 -7.50 -36.61
N ALA A 416 -28.11 -7.61 -36.50
CA ALA A 416 -27.37 -7.62 -35.24
C ALA A 416 -26.92 -6.22 -34.74
N LEU A 417 -27.64 -5.14 -35.07
CA LEU A 417 -27.37 -3.81 -34.53
C LEU A 417 -28.68 -3.11 -34.09
N PRO A 418 -29.03 -3.14 -32.79
CA PRO A 418 -29.83 -2.07 -32.21
C PRO A 418 -28.98 -0.79 -32.25
N GLY A 419 -29.60 0.33 -32.63
CA GLY A 419 -28.94 1.59 -32.98
C GLY A 419 -27.69 1.94 -32.17
N LEU A 420 -26.52 1.82 -32.81
CA LEU A 420 -25.36 2.61 -32.42
C LEU A 420 -25.61 4.06 -32.83
N PRO A 421 -25.33 5.06 -31.98
CA PRO A 421 -25.39 6.45 -32.40
C PRO A 421 -24.46 6.64 -33.60
N VAL A 422 -24.95 7.36 -34.60
CA VAL A 422 -24.18 7.84 -35.75
C VAL A 422 -23.17 8.88 -35.24
N ALA A 423 -22.14 8.41 -34.54
CA ALA A 423 -21.01 9.26 -34.16
C ALA A 423 -20.06 9.32 -35.35
N ASP A 424 -20.01 10.52 -35.93
CA ASP A 424 -18.98 11.13 -36.78
C ASP A 424 -18.02 10.18 -37.55
N PRO A 425 -18.12 10.08 -38.88
CA PRO A 425 -17.28 9.25 -39.71
C PRO A 425 -15.93 9.94 -39.94
N ARG A 426 -15.07 10.03 -38.91
CA ARG A 426 -13.65 10.24 -39.20
C ARG A 426 -13.06 8.90 -39.65
N PRO A 427 -12.72 8.73 -40.94
CA PRO A 427 -11.93 7.57 -41.34
C PRO A 427 -10.69 7.55 -40.47
N ILE A 428 -10.32 6.37 -39.94
CA ILE A 428 -8.96 6.14 -39.46
C ILE A 428 -8.07 6.69 -40.59
N PRO A 429 -7.24 7.73 -40.33
CA PRO A 429 -6.37 8.27 -41.35
C PRO A 429 -5.62 7.12 -42.01
N ALA A 430 -5.43 7.18 -43.33
CA ALA A 430 -4.55 6.22 -43.99
C ALA A 430 -3.26 6.18 -43.17
N ALA A 431 -2.81 4.99 -42.75
CA ALA A 431 -1.55 4.86 -42.05
C ALA A 431 -0.50 5.54 -42.92
N GLU A 432 0.04 6.67 -42.47
CA GLU A 432 1.10 7.33 -43.20
C GLU A 432 2.24 6.31 -43.33
N PRO A 433 2.75 6.03 -44.55
CA PRO A 433 3.81 5.04 -44.75
C PRO A 433 5.11 5.40 -44.02
N SER A 434 5.20 6.64 -43.52
CA SER A 434 6.32 7.16 -42.76
C SER A 434 6.05 6.98 -41.27
N ARG A 435 6.24 5.75 -40.76
CA ARG A 435 6.88 5.66 -39.44
C ARG A 435 8.35 5.96 -39.67
N ASP A 436 8.67 7.25 -39.77
CA ASP A 436 10.05 7.69 -39.76
C ASP A 436 10.66 7.23 -38.42
N PRO A 437 11.64 6.31 -38.41
CA PRO A 437 12.31 5.90 -37.19
C PRO A 437 12.95 7.09 -36.47
N ASP A 438 13.23 8.19 -37.18
CA ASP A 438 13.80 9.42 -36.63
C ASP A 438 12.73 10.30 -35.96
N MET A 439 11.43 10.04 -36.19
CA MET A 439 10.29 10.64 -35.46
C MET A 439 9.94 9.86 -34.18
N LEU A 440 10.51 8.67 -33.97
CA LEU A 440 10.50 8.05 -32.65
C LEU A 440 11.47 8.84 -31.79
N ILE A 441 10.92 9.63 -30.88
CA ILE A 441 11.70 10.31 -29.85
C ILE A 441 12.55 9.22 -29.15
N PRO A 442 13.89 9.31 -29.18
CA PRO A 442 14.73 8.41 -28.40
C PRO A 442 14.23 8.41 -26.95
N LEU A 443 14.05 7.24 -26.35
CA LEU A 443 13.45 7.06 -25.01
C LEU A 443 14.10 7.87 -23.88
N HIS A 444 15.25 8.49 -24.13
CA HIS A 444 16.02 9.30 -23.18
C HIS A 444 15.76 10.82 -23.28
N THR A 445 14.98 11.30 -24.25
CA THR A 445 14.76 12.75 -24.45
C THR A 445 13.39 13.27 -24.01
N ILE A 446 12.47 12.41 -23.56
CA ILE A 446 11.28 12.89 -22.85
C ILE A 446 11.69 13.12 -21.39
N GLU A 447 12.32 14.26 -21.12
CA GLU A 447 12.27 14.81 -19.78
C GLU A 447 10.79 15.06 -19.47
N PRO A 448 10.22 14.49 -18.38
CA PRO A 448 8.87 14.85 -17.99
C PRO A 448 8.83 16.38 -17.89
N GLU A 449 7.80 17.01 -18.45
CA GLU A 449 7.60 18.44 -18.19
C GLU A 449 7.71 18.65 -16.68
N PRO A 450 8.58 19.56 -16.21
CA PRO A 450 8.75 19.74 -14.78
C PRO A 450 7.39 20.12 -14.21
N GLU A 451 6.82 19.22 -13.41
CA GLU A 451 5.62 19.54 -12.65
C GLU A 451 5.92 20.83 -11.89
N PRO A 452 5.02 21.83 -11.93
CA PRO A 452 5.25 23.10 -11.26
C PRO A 452 5.61 22.80 -9.82
N ALA A 453 6.78 23.28 -9.39
CA ALA A 453 7.28 23.00 -8.06
C ALA A 453 6.21 23.42 -7.04
N PRO A 454 5.90 22.57 -6.06
CA PRO A 454 4.98 22.96 -5.01
C PRO A 454 5.41 24.26 -4.34
N PRO A 455 4.47 25.09 -3.87
CA PRO A 455 4.82 26.24 -3.08
C PRO A 455 5.65 25.78 -1.87
N PRO A 456 6.79 26.43 -1.58
CA PRO A 456 7.61 26.04 -0.46
C PRO A 456 6.82 26.21 0.85
N VAL A 457 7.12 25.36 1.84
CA VAL A 457 6.65 25.59 3.22
C VAL A 457 7.01 27.02 3.63
N PRO A 458 6.08 27.79 4.24
CA PRO A 458 6.33 29.15 4.69
C PRO A 458 7.60 29.29 5.55
N GLU A 459 8.17 30.49 5.58
CA GLU A 459 9.34 30.79 6.42
C GLU A 459 9.04 30.57 7.92
N ASP A 460 7.82 30.89 8.34
CA ASP A 460 7.32 30.60 9.70
C ASP A 460 6.91 29.12 9.80
N VAL A 461 7.88 28.27 10.14
CA VAL A 461 7.69 26.83 10.30
C VAL A 461 6.77 26.48 11.47
N VAL A 462 6.70 27.32 12.51
CA VAL A 462 5.87 27.04 13.68
C VAL A 462 4.41 27.34 13.38
N ALA A 463 4.10 28.49 12.77
CA ALA A 463 2.75 28.79 12.32
C ALA A 463 2.23 27.74 11.34
N HIS A 464 3.08 27.31 10.40
CA HIS A 464 2.71 26.25 9.45
C HIS A 464 2.50 24.90 10.15
N PHE A 465 3.34 24.53 11.12
CA PHE A 465 3.13 23.34 11.94
C PHE A 465 1.76 23.36 12.63
N ARG A 466 1.38 24.47 13.25
CA ARG A 466 0.09 24.62 13.94
C ARG A 466 -1.08 24.42 12.97
N GLU A 467 -1.03 25.04 11.80
CA GLU A 467 -2.04 24.89 10.76
C GLU A 467 -2.17 23.42 10.31
N ARG A 468 -1.03 22.80 9.98
CA ARG A 468 -1.01 21.41 9.50
C ARG A 468 -1.48 20.43 10.56
N ALA A 469 -1.07 20.61 11.82
CA ALA A 469 -1.53 19.82 12.95
C ALA A 469 -3.06 19.87 13.11
N ALA A 470 -3.65 21.05 12.96
CA ALA A 470 -5.10 21.21 12.98
C ALA A 470 -5.79 20.47 11.81
N VAL A 471 -5.23 20.56 10.60
CA VAL A 471 -5.75 19.86 9.41
C VAL A 471 -5.75 18.35 9.58
N VAL A 472 -4.72 17.78 10.21
CA VAL A 472 -4.64 16.34 10.49
C VAL A 472 -5.41 15.91 11.74
N GLY A 473 -6.11 16.85 12.38
CA GLY A 473 -7.07 16.59 13.44
C GLY A 473 -6.54 16.71 14.87
N GLY A 474 -5.36 17.30 15.05
CA GLY A 474 -4.82 17.68 16.36
C GLY A 474 -5.41 19.00 16.86
N GLU A 475 -5.62 19.10 18.16
CA GLU A 475 -6.05 20.33 18.83
C GLU A 475 -4.82 21.12 19.28
N VAL A 476 -4.52 22.25 18.63
CA VAL A 476 -3.35 23.08 18.96
C VAL A 476 -3.74 24.14 19.98
N THR A 477 -2.99 24.23 21.09
CA THR A 477 -3.27 25.16 22.19
C THR A 477 -1.97 25.63 22.86
N GLY A 478 -2.00 26.78 23.55
CA GLY A 478 -0.89 27.23 24.38
C GLY A 478 -0.75 26.44 25.68
N THR A 479 -1.87 25.99 26.27
CA THR A 479 -1.88 25.16 27.49
C THR A 479 -3.17 24.36 27.56
N ALA A 480 -3.05 23.05 27.76
CA ALA A 480 -4.17 22.15 27.97
C ALA A 480 -4.41 21.92 29.46
N GLU A 481 -5.65 22.06 29.90
CA GLU A 481 -6.06 21.65 31.24
C GLU A 481 -5.89 20.14 31.40
N ALA A 482 -5.30 19.70 32.52
CA ALA A 482 -5.15 18.28 32.82
C ALA A 482 -6.52 17.62 33.07
N ARG A 483 -6.74 16.45 32.46
CA ARG A 483 -7.92 15.59 32.68
C ARG A 483 -7.47 14.22 33.17
N GLU A 484 -8.34 13.57 33.94
CA GLU A 484 -8.11 12.20 34.39
C GLU A 484 -8.04 11.25 33.17
N GLY A 485 -7.03 10.36 33.15
CA GLY A 485 -6.79 9.44 32.04
C GLY A 485 -6.01 10.03 30.86
N ASP A 486 -5.54 11.28 30.94
CA ASP A 486 -4.64 11.84 29.95
C ASP A 486 -3.26 11.19 29.98
N ARG A 487 -2.66 11.04 28.80
CA ARG A 487 -1.23 10.80 28.67
C ARG A 487 -0.52 12.05 28.17
N ARG A 488 0.27 12.68 29.04
CA ARG A 488 1.12 13.83 28.67
C ARG A 488 2.54 13.37 28.36
N VAL A 489 3.08 13.80 27.23
CA VAL A 489 4.44 13.48 26.76
C VAL A 489 5.09 14.72 26.15
N ARG A 490 6.43 14.71 26.06
CA ARG A 490 7.21 15.75 25.37
C ARG A 490 7.72 15.23 24.03
N ALA A 491 7.53 15.98 22.97
CA ALA A 491 8.09 15.68 21.67
C ALA A 491 9.60 15.94 21.64
N THR A 492 10.34 15.09 20.92
CA THR A 492 11.75 15.30 20.59
C THR A 492 11.90 16.32 19.48
N ALA A 493 10.98 16.31 18.51
CA ALA A 493 10.91 17.26 17.41
C ALA A 493 9.49 17.28 16.82
N ALA A 494 9.21 18.26 15.97
CA ALA A 494 7.95 18.36 15.23
C ALA A 494 8.19 18.70 13.76
N VAL A 495 7.25 18.38 12.87
CA VAL A 495 7.40 18.54 11.42
C VAL A 495 6.32 19.45 10.86
N ALA A 496 6.72 20.63 10.40
CA ALA A 496 5.82 21.67 9.92
C ALA A 496 4.92 21.21 8.77
N SER A 497 5.50 20.66 7.71
CA SER A 497 4.78 20.22 6.49
C SER A 497 3.69 19.16 6.73
N THR A 498 3.81 18.37 7.80
CA THR A 498 2.91 17.24 8.07
C THR A 498 2.03 17.44 9.31
N GLY A 499 2.37 18.38 10.19
CA GLY A 499 1.71 18.53 11.49
C GLY A 499 2.04 17.41 12.48
N SER A 500 3.13 16.66 12.24
CA SER A 500 3.49 15.48 13.04
C SER A 500 4.50 15.81 14.13
N VAL A 501 4.53 14.98 15.16
CA VAL A 501 5.51 15.04 16.25
C VAL A 501 6.32 13.74 16.33
N LEU A 502 7.61 13.86 16.62
CA LEU A 502 8.49 12.73 16.89
C LEU A 502 8.58 12.50 18.40
N LEU A 503 8.22 11.29 18.82
CA LEU A 503 8.40 10.79 20.18
C LEU A 503 9.54 9.77 20.20
N THR A 504 10.41 9.83 21.21
CA THR A 504 11.52 8.88 21.41
C THR A 504 11.57 8.44 22.87
N GLY A 505 12.23 7.30 23.15
CA GLY A 505 12.36 6.77 24.51
C GLY A 505 10.99 6.47 25.15
N ASP A 506 10.84 6.78 26.43
CA ASP A 506 9.60 6.52 27.19
C ASP A 506 8.37 7.25 26.65
N ALA A 507 8.57 8.40 25.98
CA ALA A 507 7.49 9.13 25.34
C ALA A 507 6.90 8.36 24.14
N ALA A 508 7.70 7.48 23.53
CA ALA A 508 7.28 6.65 22.41
C ALA A 508 6.61 5.34 22.85
N ALA A 509 6.51 5.03 24.15
CA ALA A 509 5.95 3.75 24.61
C ALA A 509 4.49 3.56 24.15
N ARG A 510 4.21 2.53 23.34
CA ARG A 510 2.91 2.32 22.67
C ARG A 510 1.79 1.99 23.66
N ALA A 511 2.02 1.08 24.60
CA ALA A 511 0.97 0.65 25.53
C ALA A 511 0.35 1.82 26.34
N PRO A 512 1.15 2.69 27.00
CA PRO A 512 0.59 3.87 27.68
C PRO A 512 -0.13 4.86 26.76
N LEU A 513 0.28 4.98 25.49
CA LEU A 513 -0.39 5.85 24.53
C LEU A 513 -1.74 5.26 24.08
N MET A 514 -1.84 3.94 23.96
CA MET A 514 -3.09 3.26 23.58
C MET A 514 -4.10 3.17 24.73
N ASP A 515 -3.64 3.15 25.98
CA ASP A 515 -4.53 3.19 27.16
C ASP A 515 -5.17 4.57 27.40
N ALA A 516 -4.64 5.62 26.77
CA ALA A 516 -5.11 6.99 26.94
C ALA A 516 -6.23 7.32 25.96
N ARG A 517 -7.30 7.95 26.46
CA ARG A 517 -8.34 8.54 25.58
C ARG A 517 -7.86 9.81 24.90
N ARG A 518 -6.97 10.56 25.58
CA ARG A 518 -6.41 11.82 25.10
C ARG A 518 -4.91 11.84 25.35
N ILE A 519 -4.16 12.18 24.30
CA ILE A 519 -2.71 12.42 24.38
C ILE A 519 -2.49 13.93 24.32
N VAL A 520 -1.67 14.44 25.23
CA VAL A 520 -1.21 15.83 25.24
C VAL A 520 0.29 15.83 24.95
N VAL A 521 0.71 16.47 23.87
CA VAL A 521 2.11 16.52 23.46
C VAL A 521 2.63 17.94 23.59
N GLU A 522 3.64 18.12 24.43
CA GLU A 522 4.39 19.36 24.52
C GLU A 522 5.44 19.44 23.40
N VAL A 523 5.42 20.52 22.62
CA VAL A 523 6.33 20.79 21.52
C VAL A 523 7.14 22.04 21.81
N ASP A 524 8.47 21.91 21.74
CA ASP A 524 9.39 23.05 21.74
C ASP A 524 9.48 23.63 20.32
N GLU A 525 9.16 24.91 20.17
CA GLU A 525 9.22 25.64 18.89
C GLU A 525 10.61 25.57 18.25
N GLY A 526 11.68 25.54 19.05
CA GLY A 526 13.06 25.43 18.57
C GLY A 526 13.39 24.07 17.93
N THR A 527 12.51 23.08 18.08
CA THR A 527 12.67 21.71 17.54
C THR A 527 11.77 21.42 16.33
N VAL A 528 11.03 22.43 15.85
CA VAL A 528 10.16 22.30 14.67
C VAL A 528 11.02 22.34 13.41
N VAL A 529 11.08 21.22 12.69
CA VAL A 529 11.74 21.10 11.39
C VAL A 529 10.75 21.27 10.25
N ARG A 530 11.24 21.61 9.05
CA ARG A 530 10.35 21.89 7.91
C ARG A 530 9.75 20.62 7.33
N TYR A 531 10.56 19.59 7.10
CA TYR A 531 10.17 18.36 6.44
C TYR A 531 10.61 17.09 7.19
N PRO A 532 9.97 15.93 6.95
CA PRO A 532 10.28 14.72 7.67
C PRO A 532 11.74 14.27 7.60
N GLN A 533 12.46 14.50 6.49
CA GLN A 533 13.87 14.09 6.37
C GLN A 533 14.80 14.73 7.41
N GLU A 534 14.44 15.92 7.90
CA GLU A 534 15.24 16.63 8.91
C GLU A 534 15.15 15.94 10.29
N LEU A 535 14.27 14.95 10.46
CA LEU A 535 14.24 14.09 11.64
C LEU A 535 15.35 13.03 11.66
N ALA A 536 16.08 12.81 10.56
CA ALA A 536 17.06 11.72 10.47
C ALA A 536 18.10 11.72 11.62
N PRO A 537 18.70 12.86 12.04
CA PRO A 537 19.64 12.87 13.16
C PRO A 537 19.00 12.45 14.49
N ALA A 538 17.79 12.92 14.78
CA ALA A 538 17.06 12.57 16.00
C ALA A 538 16.66 11.10 16.00
N LEU A 539 16.24 10.57 14.84
CA LEU A 539 15.93 9.16 14.68
C LEU A 539 17.18 8.27 14.81
N ALA A 540 18.31 8.66 14.22
CA ALA A 540 19.55 7.90 14.30
C ALA A 540 20.07 7.77 15.74
N ALA A 541 19.84 8.78 16.58
CA ALA A 541 20.18 8.75 18.01
C ALA A 541 19.16 7.99 18.88
N ALA A 542 17.97 7.69 18.35
CA ALA A 542 16.90 7.04 19.10
C ALA A 542 16.93 5.51 18.96
N GLY A 543 16.67 4.80 20.07
CA GLY A 543 16.44 3.36 20.05
C GLY A 543 15.08 3.01 19.43
N ASP A 544 14.02 3.28 20.18
CA ASP A 544 12.63 3.16 19.71
C ASP A 544 12.02 4.55 19.52
N ALA A 545 11.25 4.72 18.44
CA ALA A 545 10.65 6.00 18.08
C ALA A 545 9.28 5.85 17.43
N LEU A 546 8.45 6.88 17.59
CA LEU A 546 7.11 6.97 17.04
C LEU A 546 6.91 8.37 16.46
N ILE A 547 6.56 8.45 15.18
CA ILE A 547 6.01 9.68 14.60
C ILE A 547 4.49 9.60 14.76
N LEU A 548 3.92 10.61 15.42
CA LEU A 548 2.51 10.76 15.70
C LEU A 548 1.96 11.94 14.91
N THR A 549 1.04 11.69 13.99
CA THR A 549 0.44 12.73 13.12
C THR A 549 -1.00 13.03 13.53
N GLY A 550 -1.65 12.17 14.31
CA GLY A 550 -3.04 12.38 14.72
C GLY A 550 -3.54 11.33 15.69
N ALA A 551 -4.80 11.48 16.08
CA ALA A 551 -5.52 10.48 16.86
C ALA A 551 -5.81 9.20 16.06
N SER A 552 -6.12 8.12 16.77
CA SER A 552 -6.53 6.84 16.17
C SER A 552 -7.77 7.06 15.32
N ARG A 553 -7.75 6.56 14.09
CA ARG A 553 -8.85 6.74 13.14
C ARG A 553 -8.93 5.65 12.07
N THR A 554 -10.15 5.41 11.62
CA THR A 554 -10.46 4.67 10.39
C THR A 554 -11.44 5.47 9.54
N ALA A 555 -11.65 5.07 8.28
CA ALA A 555 -12.62 5.71 7.41
C ALA A 555 -13.32 4.67 6.53
N ASP A 556 -14.62 4.89 6.27
CA ASP A 556 -15.38 4.09 5.32
C ASP A 556 -15.10 4.52 3.87
N ILE A 557 -15.71 3.83 2.90
CA ILE A 557 -15.59 4.16 1.47
C ILE A 557 -16.14 5.55 1.11
N GLU A 558 -16.99 6.15 1.96
CA GLU A 558 -17.50 7.52 1.83
C GLU A 558 -16.58 8.56 2.50
N LYS A 559 -15.40 8.13 3.00
CA LYS A 559 -14.42 8.93 3.72
C LYS A 559 -14.96 9.54 5.04
N ARG A 560 -15.97 8.93 5.66
CA ARG A 560 -16.42 9.30 7.00
C ARG A 560 -15.43 8.78 8.03
N ILE A 561 -14.76 9.70 8.73
CA ILE A 561 -13.74 9.37 9.72
C ILE A 561 -14.40 8.96 11.04
N VAL A 562 -14.02 7.79 11.57
CA VAL A 562 -14.34 7.35 12.92
C VAL A 562 -13.05 7.39 13.74
N ARG A 563 -13.05 8.15 14.84
CA ARG A 563 -11.88 8.29 15.74
C ARG A 563 -11.99 7.37 16.96
N GLY A 564 -10.85 7.09 17.60
CA GLY A 564 -10.78 6.29 18.82
C GLY A 564 -11.16 4.84 18.59
N ILE A 565 -10.54 4.21 17.59
CA ILE A 565 -10.71 2.78 17.34
C ILE A 565 -9.92 2.02 18.42
N HIS A 566 -8.61 1.83 18.26
CA HIS A 566 -7.78 1.11 19.22
C HIS A 566 -6.88 2.01 20.08
N GLY A 567 -6.94 3.31 19.87
CA GLY A 567 -6.10 4.28 20.57
C GLY A 567 -6.84 5.57 20.92
N PRO A 568 -6.12 6.68 21.15
CA PRO A 568 -6.71 7.93 21.60
C PRO A 568 -7.74 8.48 20.62
N GLU A 569 -8.80 9.09 21.17
CA GLU A 569 -9.82 9.83 20.44
C GLU A 569 -9.31 11.23 20.04
N THR A 570 -8.46 11.81 20.89
CA THR A 570 -7.96 13.19 20.74
C THR A 570 -6.45 13.26 20.92
N LEU A 571 -5.81 14.05 20.05
CA LEU A 571 -4.43 14.48 20.17
C LEU A 571 -4.42 16.00 20.39
N VAL A 572 -3.87 16.44 21.51
CA VAL A 572 -3.66 17.86 21.84
C VAL A 572 -2.18 18.18 21.69
N ILE A 573 -1.86 19.26 20.98
CA ILE A 573 -0.49 19.74 20.80
C ILE A 573 -0.36 21.06 21.54
N GLU A 574 0.47 21.05 22.58
CA GLU A 574 0.83 22.24 23.34
C GLU A 574 2.08 22.88 22.74
N VAL A 575 1.92 24.08 22.20
CA VAL A 575 3.04 24.89 21.69
C VAL A 575 3.05 26.19 22.49
N ALA A 576 4.14 26.46 23.22
CA ALA A 576 4.26 27.68 24.01
C ALA A 576 3.97 28.93 23.16
N GLY A 577 3.22 29.90 23.69
CA GLY A 577 2.87 31.14 22.96
C GLY A 577 1.72 31.04 21.95
N ALA A 578 1.02 29.90 21.86
CA ALA A 578 -0.26 29.82 21.15
C ALA A 578 -1.39 30.43 22.00
N GLU A 579 -1.61 31.75 21.88
CA GLU A 579 -2.82 32.42 22.39
C GLU A 579 -3.99 32.34 21.41
#